data_AF-A0A1F7WYG3-F1
#
_entry.id   AF-A0A1F7WYG3-F1
#
_cell.length_a   1.000
_cell.length_b   1.000
_cell.length_c   1.000
_cell.angle_alpha   90.00
_cell.angle_beta   90.00
_cell.angle_gamma   90.00
#
_symmetry.space_group_name_H-M   'P 1'
#
loop_
_entity.id
_entity.type
_entity.pdbx_description
1 polymer ?
#
loop_
_entity_poly.entity_id
_entity_poly.type
_entity_poly.pdbx_seq_one_letter_code
_entity_poly.pdbx_strand_id
1 'polypeptide(L)'
;MKELIFKRLFTGALIILTLAFFVSCASPAFAADLFKQDIGKSADTITKVEESSPGLLLVCDCMHSVARDRVFLNKLKAELEKKGKSALVCKYHSIANNHILAIKNCPKGYWVVYGACLCSGTWRDLDIGINRGYLKSAWKNNEIKGLVFVNLSSYMIKNLTFLKRAWDDNFSPASFKGIDNPYKYLIDAGFKVAESPMYNKYVIDERRIPYLADEIIKAVGGDAAARPESGDFKDSSLQENTEGIIDIAIRSQFSSENGDLGNVCGGPASLGMIMEFYGVKKSTPELAKLCQTRPVLGTGFNEMAGVAKSLGFDNSYVTTGRGIDWLESMTGGGKPVIVHVDTKGHWPQGHYMVATGVKDGKVFVADPWTGHTASYSIALFKSMWASRQSRAIVISKTPQEKVDAKAQPKTPASSNDGDKDDKKTSSSKGSTGNFPSPGDEYLKASSKAPSTNTKVVSIAKGLRASTAKQTAVNVFKWVRSNVRYSGYSNSLRGAIKTISGGSGNCCDQASVAISLLRAAGVPARYAHSTSCRFASGHVCGHVWAEAYIDGKWQSLDTTSSRNSVGSLNSFRALAAVRHYVNVPF
;
A
#
# COMPACT_ATOMS: atom_id res chain seq x y z
N MET A 1 34.52 16.92 35.71
CA MET A 1 33.43 16.53 34.77
C MET A 1 33.29 17.46 33.54
N LYS A 2 34.31 18.28 33.23
CA LYS A 2 34.37 19.12 32.02
C LYS A 2 35.47 18.71 31.01
N GLU A 3 36.31 17.73 31.34
CA GLU A 3 37.32 17.20 30.40
C GLU A 3 36.95 15.88 29.72
N LEU A 4 35.90 15.17 30.17
CA LEU A 4 35.45 13.93 29.51
C LEU A 4 34.43 14.17 28.38
N ILE A 5 33.98 15.42 28.19
CA ILE A 5 33.06 15.84 27.12
C ILE A 5 33.84 16.40 25.91
N PHE A 6 35.11 16.77 26.08
CA PHE A 6 35.92 17.36 25.00
C PHE A 6 36.54 16.34 24.03
N LYS A 7 36.55 15.04 24.37
CA LYS A 7 37.13 13.96 23.54
C LYS A 7 36.14 13.14 22.71
N ARG A 8 34.84 13.46 22.70
CA ARG A 8 33.85 12.81 21.81
C ARG A 8 33.17 13.74 20.78
N LEU A 9 33.60 14.99 20.69
CA LEU A 9 33.12 15.95 19.70
C LEU A 9 34.12 16.24 18.56
N PHE A 10 35.32 15.64 18.57
CA PHE A 10 36.38 15.85 17.57
C PHE A 10 36.69 14.62 16.71
N THR A 11 35.66 14.01 16.11
CA THR A 11 35.86 13.02 15.02
C THR A 11 34.87 13.20 13.86
N GLY A 12 33.98 14.21 13.91
CA GLY A 12 32.97 14.45 12.88
C GLY A 12 33.11 15.76 12.09
N ALA A 13 34.09 16.61 12.41
CA ALA A 13 34.19 17.97 11.86
C ALA A 13 35.47 18.26 11.05
N LEU A 14 36.35 17.28 10.84
CA LEU A 14 37.62 17.46 10.12
C LEU A 14 37.64 16.82 8.71
N ILE A 15 36.48 16.69 8.06
CA ILE A 15 36.38 16.28 6.65
C ILE A 15 35.74 17.39 5.78
N ILE A 16 35.19 18.43 6.39
CA ILE A 16 34.44 19.46 5.66
C ILE A 16 35.25 20.76 5.42
N LEU A 17 36.47 20.89 5.94
CA LEU A 17 37.28 22.11 5.78
C LEU A 17 38.66 21.94 5.11
N THR A 18 38.89 20.87 4.34
CA THR A 18 40.12 20.71 3.53
C THR A 18 39.86 20.45 2.04
N LEU A 19 38.63 20.74 1.57
CA LEU A 19 38.26 20.65 0.15
C LEU A 19 37.85 22.00 -0.46
N ALA A 20 38.01 23.09 0.27
CA ALA A 20 37.67 24.44 -0.18
C ALA A 20 38.88 25.35 -0.46
N PHE A 21 40.11 24.82 -0.48
CA PHE A 21 41.32 25.64 -0.72
C PHE A 21 42.27 25.13 -1.82
N PHE A 22 41.89 24.10 -2.58
CA PHE A 22 42.66 23.61 -3.75
C PHE A 22 41.83 23.62 -5.05
N VAL A 23 40.97 24.63 -5.23
CA VAL A 23 40.40 24.97 -6.54
C VAL A 23 40.69 26.43 -6.83
N SER A 24 41.97 26.76 -6.91
CA SER A 24 42.48 27.88 -7.68
C SER A 24 43.93 27.53 -8.02
N CYS A 25 44.22 27.36 -9.30
CA CYS A 25 45.53 27.01 -9.88
C CYS A 25 45.91 25.51 -9.91
N ALA A 26 45.33 24.76 -10.84
CA ALA A 26 46.01 23.63 -11.49
C ALA A 26 45.42 23.41 -12.90
N SER A 27 46.29 23.22 -13.89
CA SER A 27 45.97 23.21 -15.32
C SER A 27 45.23 21.94 -15.79
N PRO A 28 44.60 21.94 -16.99
CA PRO A 28 43.71 20.87 -17.47
C PRO A 28 44.38 19.50 -17.72
N ALA A 29 45.69 19.37 -17.56
CA ALA A 29 46.44 18.16 -17.95
C ALA A 29 46.53 17.09 -16.85
N PHE A 30 46.30 17.42 -15.58
CA PHE A 30 46.45 16.45 -14.47
C PHE A 30 45.20 15.57 -14.24
N ALA A 31 44.03 16.01 -14.71
CA ALA A 31 42.77 15.25 -14.59
C ALA A 31 42.63 14.11 -15.61
N ALA A 32 43.49 14.05 -16.64
CA ALA A 32 43.43 13.06 -17.70
C ALA A 32 44.14 11.73 -17.37
N ASP A 33 45.07 11.71 -16.40
CA ASP A 33 45.87 10.52 -16.08
C ASP A 33 45.27 9.63 -14.98
N LEU A 34 44.40 10.16 -14.11
CA LEU A 34 43.70 9.34 -13.11
C LEU A 34 42.56 8.49 -13.69
N PHE A 35 42.22 8.65 -14.97
CA PHE A 35 41.15 7.90 -15.64
C PHE A 35 41.62 6.76 -16.56
N LYS A 36 42.93 6.49 -16.63
CA LYS A 36 43.50 5.44 -17.51
C LYS A 36 43.94 4.15 -16.79
N GLN A 37 43.83 4.05 -15.47
CA GLN A 37 44.42 2.91 -14.73
C GLN A 37 43.49 1.72 -14.41
N ASP A 38 42.20 1.74 -14.76
CA ASP A 38 41.29 0.62 -14.42
C ASP A 38 40.69 -0.14 -15.61
N ILE A 39 41.28 0.01 -16.81
CA ILE A 39 40.93 -0.82 -17.97
C ILE A 39 42.16 -1.63 -18.39
N GLY A 40 42.39 -2.75 -17.72
CA GLY A 40 43.44 -3.66 -18.13
C GLY A 40 43.76 -4.72 -17.11
N LYS A 41 42.92 -5.77 -17.06
CA LYS A 41 43.30 -7.19 -16.88
C LYS A 41 42.09 -8.02 -16.47
N SER A 42 41.46 -8.63 -17.46
CA SER A 42 40.77 -9.93 -17.36
C SER A 42 40.25 -10.32 -18.75
N ALA A 43 41.18 -10.47 -19.69
CA ALA A 43 40.95 -11.26 -20.90
C ALA A 43 41.68 -12.59 -20.66
N ASP A 44 40.89 -13.66 -20.53
CA ASP A 44 41.21 -15.06 -20.86
C ASP A 44 40.49 -16.05 -19.92
N THR A 45 39.20 -16.24 -20.18
CA THR A 45 38.60 -17.59 -20.14
C THR A 45 37.49 -17.62 -21.19
N ILE A 46 37.85 -18.04 -22.40
CA ILE A 46 36.92 -18.25 -23.50
C ILE A 46 36.05 -19.46 -23.14
N THR A 47 34.83 -19.19 -22.71
CA THR A 47 33.69 -20.10 -22.89
C THR A 47 32.71 -19.38 -23.79
N LYS A 48 32.21 -20.10 -24.81
CA LYS A 48 31.34 -19.58 -25.89
C LYS A 48 30.32 -18.57 -25.35
N VAL A 49 30.50 -17.30 -25.70
CA VAL A 49 29.55 -16.23 -25.43
C VAL A 49 28.41 -16.38 -26.43
N GLU A 50 27.28 -16.88 -25.95
CA GLU A 50 25.99 -16.75 -26.64
C GLU A 50 25.76 -15.28 -27.00
N GLU A 51 25.21 -15.03 -28.20
CA GLU A 51 24.92 -13.70 -28.72
C GLU A 51 24.37 -12.77 -27.64
N SER A 52 25.14 -11.74 -27.29
CA SER A 52 24.78 -10.84 -26.21
C SER A 52 23.43 -10.19 -26.53
N SER A 53 22.44 -10.43 -25.67
CA SER A 53 21.12 -9.80 -25.77
C SER A 53 21.27 -8.29 -26.04
N PRO A 54 20.49 -7.72 -26.98
CA PRO A 54 20.60 -6.30 -27.33
C PRO A 54 20.48 -5.41 -26.08
N GLY A 55 21.37 -4.42 -25.96
CA GLY A 55 21.46 -3.55 -24.79
C GLY A 55 20.29 -2.57 -24.69
N LEU A 56 20.11 -1.98 -23.51
CA LEU A 56 19.04 -1.03 -23.20
C LEU A 56 19.62 0.39 -23.04
N LEU A 57 19.13 1.36 -23.80
CA LEU A 57 19.44 2.78 -23.58
C LEU A 57 18.34 3.43 -22.73
N LEU A 58 18.65 3.72 -21.47
CA LEU A 58 17.72 4.34 -20.52
C LEU A 58 17.78 5.86 -20.62
N VAL A 59 16.62 6.51 -20.78
CA VAL A 59 16.50 7.97 -20.88
C VAL A 59 15.26 8.45 -20.09
N CYS A 60 15.33 9.65 -19.53
CA CYS A 60 14.26 10.26 -18.73
C CYS A 60 14.07 11.75 -19.02
N ASP A 61 12.84 12.24 -18.87
CA ASP A 61 12.38 13.58 -19.24
C ASP A 61 12.35 14.62 -18.13
N CYS A 62 13.49 14.81 -17.46
CA CYS A 62 13.72 15.80 -16.39
C CYS A 62 12.55 15.90 -15.39
N MET A 63 12.05 14.77 -14.91
CA MET A 63 10.80 14.75 -14.17
C MET A 63 10.90 15.39 -12.78
N HIS A 64 12.13 15.51 -12.25
CA HIS A 64 12.38 16.18 -10.97
C HIS A 64 13.59 17.11 -11.01
N SER A 65 14.71 16.59 -11.50
CA SER A 65 15.94 17.32 -11.76
C SER A 65 16.93 16.37 -12.41
N VAL A 66 17.87 16.90 -13.20
CA VAL A 66 18.94 16.09 -13.82
C VAL A 66 19.61 15.16 -12.81
N ALA A 67 19.95 15.65 -11.61
CA ALA A 67 20.60 14.83 -10.58
C ALA A 67 19.71 13.69 -10.06
N ARG A 68 18.42 13.94 -9.80
CA ARG A 68 17.51 12.93 -9.24
C ARG A 68 17.12 11.88 -10.27
N ASP A 69 16.86 12.31 -11.50
CA ASP A 69 16.57 11.40 -12.61
C ASP A 69 17.77 10.48 -12.88
N ARG A 70 18.99 11.01 -12.81
CA ARG A 70 20.21 10.20 -12.96
C ARG A 70 20.35 9.14 -11.88
N VAL A 71 20.06 9.48 -10.62
CA VAL A 71 20.06 8.51 -9.51
C VAL A 71 19.04 7.39 -9.78
N PHE A 72 17.84 7.75 -10.22
CA PHE A 72 16.81 6.76 -10.56
C PHE A 72 17.24 5.85 -11.72
N LEU A 73 17.73 6.42 -12.82
CA LEU A 73 18.18 5.66 -13.99
C LEU A 73 19.36 4.74 -13.65
N ASN A 74 20.31 5.18 -12.81
CA ASN A 74 21.41 4.34 -12.35
C ASN A 74 20.93 3.17 -11.47
N LYS A 75 19.92 3.38 -10.62
CA LYS A 75 19.32 2.31 -9.83
C LYS A 75 18.54 1.33 -10.69
N LEU A 76 17.80 1.82 -11.69
CA LEU A 76 17.11 0.98 -12.67
C LEU A 76 18.10 0.17 -13.52
N LYS A 77 19.19 0.79 -13.98
CA LYS A 77 20.30 0.13 -14.65
C LYS A 77 20.85 -1.02 -13.79
N ALA A 78 21.20 -0.74 -12.53
CA ALA A 78 21.74 -1.76 -11.64
C ALA A 78 20.77 -2.94 -11.43
N GLU A 79 19.46 -2.68 -11.39
CA GLU A 79 18.46 -3.74 -11.26
C GLU A 79 18.28 -4.57 -12.54
N LEU A 80 18.33 -3.93 -13.71
CA LEU A 80 18.32 -4.61 -15.02
C LEU A 80 19.57 -5.48 -15.21
N GLU A 81 20.73 -4.97 -14.82
CA GLU A 81 22.02 -5.69 -14.90
C GLU A 81 22.04 -6.91 -13.98
N LYS A 82 21.50 -6.81 -12.75
CA LYS A 82 21.29 -7.98 -11.87
C LYS A 82 20.41 -9.05 -12.49
N LYS A 83 19.50 -8.66 -13.39
CA LYS A 83 18.58 -9.54 -14.12
C LYS A 83 19.10 -9.94 -15.51
N GLY A 84 20.39 -9.71 -15.78
CA GLY A 84 21.05 -10.16 -17.00
C GLY A 84 20.81 -9.30 -18.23
N LYS A 85 20.31 -8.07 -18.08
CA LYS A 85 20.16 -7.11 -19.20
C LYS A 85 21.20 -5.99 -19.11
N SER A 86 22.03 -5.88 -20.14
CA SER A 86 22.96 -4.77 -20.30
C SER A 86 22.20 -3.46 -20.51
N ALA A 87 22.56 -2.40 -19.77
CA ALA A 87 21.89 -1.12 -19.86
C ALA A 87 22.87 0.06 -19.78
N LEU A 88 22.58 1.15 -20.49
CA LEU A 88 23.32 2.40 -20.48
C LEU A 88 22.39 3.56 -20.12
N VAL A 89 22.85 4.49 -19.30
CA VAL A 89 22.13 5.74 -19.05
C VAL A 89 22.51 6.76 -20.12
N CYS A 90 21.52 7.24 -20.88
CA CYS A 90 21.73 8.20 -21.96
C CYS A 90 22.36 9.49 -21.44
N LYS A 91 23.45 9.95 -22.08
CA LYS A 91 24.12 11.20 -21.72
C LYS A 91 23.21 12.43 -21.84
N TYR A 92 22.24 12.37 -22.76
CA TYR A 92 21.28 13.43 -23.08
C TYR A 92 19.97 13.28 -22.30
N HIS A 93 19.96 12.59 -21.16
CA HIS A 93 18.76 12.57 -20.31
C HIS A 93 18.52 13.95 -19.68
N SER A 94 17.25 14.27 -19.44
CA SER A 94 16.82 15.48 -18.73
C SER A 94 17.30 16.82 -19.34
N ILE A 95 17.49 16.86 -20.67
CA ILE A 95 17.70 18.09 -21.45
C ILE A 95 16.60 18.25 -22.49
N ALA A 96 16.45 19.45 -23.05
CA ALA A 96 15.49 19.71 -24.12
C ALA A 96 15.69 18.73 -25.30
N ASN A 97 14.59 18.22 -25.85
CA ASN A 97 14.58 17.29 -26.98
C ASN A 97 15.32 15.96 -26.72
N ASN A 98 15.41 15.52 -25.46
CA ASN A 98 16.04 14.25 -25.09
C ASN A 98 15.47 13.02 -25.84
N HIS A 99 14.18 13.00 -26.18
CA HIS A 99 13.53 11.91 -26.91
C HIS A 99 14.09 11.80 -28.33
N ILE A 100 14.31 12.94 -29.00
CA ILE A 100 14.96 13.05 -30.30
C ILE A 100 16.43 12.60 -30.20
N LEU A 101 17.15 13.13 -29.20
CA LEU A 101 18.57 12.85 -29.02
C LEU A 101 18.84 11.39 -28.64
N ALA A 102 17.94 10.76 -27.90
CA ALA A 102 18.03 9.35 -27.56
C ALA A 102 17.93 8.47 -28.81
N ILE A 103 17.04 8.78 -29.76
CA ILE A 103 16.96 8.04 -31.02
C ILE A 103 18.21 8.27 -31.88
N LYS A 104 18.62 9.53 -32.06
CA LYS A 104 19.76 9.88 -32.91
C LYS A 104 21.09 9.29 -32.43
N ASN A 105 21.27 9.19 -31.12
CA ASN A 105 22.51 8.70 -30.50
C ASN A 105 22.34 7.32 -29.87
N CYS A 106 21.32 6.56 -30.26
CA CYS A 106 21.13 5.20 -29.77
C CYS A 106 22.28 4.32 -30.27
N PRO A 107 22.98 3.57 -29.39
CA PRO A 107 23.98 2.61 -29.84
C PRO A 107 23.35 1.57 -30.77
N LYS A 108 24.17 1.09 -31.70
CA LYS A 108 23.71 0.16 -32.73
C LYS A 108 23.11 -1.10 -32.10
N GLY A 109 21.89 -1.46 -32.49
CA GLY A 109 21.23 -2.69 -32.02
C GLY A 109 20.61 -2.60 -30.63
N TYR A 110 20.52 -1.42 -30.01
CA TYR A 110 19.91 -1.27 -28.68
C TYR A 110 18.39 -1.07 -28.74
N TRP A 111 17.72 -1.38 -27.64
CA TRP A 111 16.37 -0.89 -27.34
C TRP A 111 16.44 0.48 -26.68
N VAL A 112 15.50 1.37 -26.99
CA VAL A 112 15.36 2.65 -26.29
C VAL A 112 14.31 2.49 -25.19
N VAL A 113 14.67 2.77 -23.95
CA VAL A 113 13.78 2.72 -22.79
C VAL A 113 13.55 4.15 -22.31
N TYR A 114 12.41 4.72 -22.70
CA TYR A 114 12.08 6.12 -22.48
C TYR A 114 11.10 6.29 -21.32
N GLY A 115 11.60 6.81 -20.19
CA GLY A 115 10.80 7.12 -19.01
C GLY A 115 10.32 8.56 -19.00
N ALA A 116 9.00 8.77 -18.99
CA ALA A 116 8.44 10.12 -18.86
C ALA A 116 7.07 10.13 -18.19
N CYS A 117 6.62 11.34 -17.88
CA CYS A 117 5.24 11.64 -17.54
C CYS A 117 4.36 11.61 -18.81
N LEU A 118 3.05 11.79 -18.63
CA LEU A 118 2.08 11.76 -19.72
C LEU A 118 2.19 13.02 -20.60
N CYS A 119 3.15 13.04 -21.52
CA CYS A 119 3.26 14.06 -22.57
C CYS A 119 2.80 13.50 -23.91
N SER A 120 1.53 13.75 -24.25
CA SER A 120 0.95 13.33 -25.53
C SER A 120 1.71 13.89 -26.75
N GLY A 121 2.31 15.08 -26.62
CA GLY A 121 3.08 15.72 -27.68
C GLY A 121 4.35 14.94 -28.03
N THR A 122 5.14 14.59 -27.01
CA THR A 122 6.36 13.78 -27.16
C THR A 122 6.06 12.41 -27.78
N TRP A 123 4.98 11.75 -27.37
CA TRP A 123 4.61 10.44 -27.92
C TRP A 123 4.23 10.53 -29.40
N ARG A 124 3.43 11.54 -29.74
CA ARG A 124 3.05 11.82 -31.12
C ARG A 124 4.26 12.19 -31.99
N ASP A 125 5.18 12.98 -31.46
CA ASP A 125 6.41 13.38 -32.16
C ASP A 125 7.34 12.18 -32.38
N LEU A 126 7.49 11.28 -31.40
CA LEU A 126 8.24 10.03 -31.56
C LEU A 126 7.60 9.11 -32.61
N ASP A 127 6.28 8.88 -32.55
CA ASP A 127 5.57 8.06 -33.54
C ASP A 127 5.75 8.62 -34.95
N ILE A 128 5.39 9.89 -35.17
CA ILE A 128 5.51 10.54 -36.48
C ILE A 128 6.97 10.57 -36.92
N GLY A 129 7.88 10.99 -36.04
CA GLY A 129 9.30 11.11 -36.32
C GLY A 129 9.92 9.78 -36.76
N ILE A 130 9.65 8.70 -36.03
CA ILE A 130 10.23 7.37 -36.29
C ILE A 130 9.56 6.72 -37.51
N ASN A 131 8.23 6.67 -37.54
CA ASN A 131 7.51 5.87 -38.54
C ASN A 131 7.41 6.58 -39.89
N ARG A 132 7.36 7.93 -39.90
CA ARG A 132 7.01 8.71 -41.09
C ARG A 132 7.86 9.97 -41.29
N GLY A 133 8.79 10.26 -40.40
CA GLY A 133 9.36 11.59 -40.27
C GLY A 133 10.87 11.61 -40.13
N TYR A 134 11.34 12.66 -39.45
CA TYR A 134 12.75 13.07 -39.41
C TYR A 134 13.67 12.16 -38.58
N LEU A 135 13.13 11.17 -37.85
CA LEU A 135 13.91 10.19 -37.09
C LEU A 135 14.08 8.85 -37.82
N LYS A 136 13.38 8.61 -38.93
CA LYS A 136 13.37 7.32 -39.65
C LYS A 136 14.77 6.84 -40.05
N SER A 137 15.61 7.74 -40.59
CA SER A 137 16.98 7.40 -40.99
C SER A 137 17.85 7.05 -39.78
N ALA A 138 17.75 7.82 -38.68
CA ALA A 138 18.49 7.53 -37.45
C ALA A 138 18.06 6.20 -36.84
N TRP A 139 16.75 5.93 -36.79
CA TRP A 139 16.19 4.66 -36.31
C TRP A 139 16.74 3.45 -37.07
N LYS A 140 16.76 3.54 -38.41
CA LYS A 140 17.29 2.48 -39.28
C LYS A 140 18.81 2.32 -39.15
N ASN A 141 19.56 3.42 -39.23
CA ASN A 141 21.03 3.39 -39.22
C ASN A 141 21.60 2.89 -37.88
N ASN A 142 20.92 3.20 -36.78
CA ASN A 142 21.27 2.72 -35.45
C ASN A 142 20.69 1.31 -35.16
N GLU A 143 20.00 0.69 -36.13
CA GLU A 143 19.40 -0.65 -35.97
C GLU A 143 18.60 -0.80 -34.66
N ILE A 144 17.85 0.24 -34.29
CA ILE A 144 17.13 0.29 -33.02
C ILE A 144 16.08 -0.82 -33.02
N LYS A 145 16.13 -1.69 -31.99
CA LYS A 145 15.29 -2.89 -31.92
C LYS A 145 13.84 -2.58 -31.57
N GLY A 146 13.63 -1.50 -30.83
CA GLY A 146 12.32 -1.01 -30.47
C GLY A 146 12.38 0.04 -29.38
N LEU A 147 11.22 0.57 -29.02
CA LEU A 147 11.06 1.57 -27.97
C LEU A 147 10.12 1.04 -26.89
N VAL A 148 10.58 1.08 -25.64
CA VAL A 148 9.78 0.83 -24.44
C VAL A 148 9.47 2.16 -23.78
N PHE A 149 8.20 2.55 -23.79
CA PHE A 149 7.72 3.65 -22.99
C PHE A 149 7.54 3.18 -21.55
N VAL A 150 8.29 3.78 -20.62
CA VAL A 150 8.16 3.53 -19.19
C VAL A 150 7.25 4.60 -18.61
N ASN A 151 6.02 4.22 -18.26
CA ASN A 151 5.09 5.16 -17.66
C ASN A 151 5.51 5.46 -16.22
N LEU A 152 6.05 6.66 -15.99
CA LEU A 152 6.45 7.12 -14.66
C LEU A 152 5.42 8.07 -14.04
N SER A 153 4.28 8.30 -14.69
CA SER A 153 3.20 9.14 -14.16
C SER A 153 2.45 8.52 -12.98
N SER A 154 1.50 9.29 -12.43
CA SER A 154 0.60 8.86 -11.34
C SER A 154 -0.63 8.07 -11.81
N TYR A 155 -0.79 7.81 -13.11
CA TYR A 155 -1.95 7.11 -13.69
C TYR A 155 -1.48 6.00 -14.63
N MET A 156 -2.16 4.85 -14.62
CA MET A 156 -1.91 3.78 -15.60
C MET A 156 -2.48 4.19 -16.95
N ILE A 157 -1.66 4.16 -18.00
CA ILE A 157 -2.09 4.57 -19.34
C ILE A 157 -3.05 3.56 -19.96
N LYS A 158 -2.97 2.29 -19.57
CA LYS A 158 -3.93 1.22 -19.92
C LYS A 158 -5.36 1.55 -19.54
N ASN A 159 -5.56 2.42 -18.55
CA ASN A 159 -6.89 2.77 -18.02
C ASN A 159 -7.42 4.09 -18.59
N LEU A 160 -6.65 4.77 -19.44
CA LEU A 160 -7.05 6.05 -20.02
C LEU A 160 -7.74 5.81 -21.36
N THR A 161 -8.95 6.37 -21.49
CA THR A 161 -9.69 6.44 -22.75
C THR A 161 -9.30 7.68 -23.56
N PHE A 162 -8.77 8.72 -22.90
CA PHE A 162 -8.27 9.93 -23.55
C PHE A 162 -7.13 10.55 -22.75
N LEU A 163 -6.06 10.95 -23.44
CA LEU A 163 -4.98 11.75 -22.90
C LEU A 163 -4.97 13.12 -23.56
N LYS A 164 -5.33 14.16 -22.81
CA LYS A 164 -5.34 15.55 -23.29
C LYS A 164 -3.94 16.00 -23.72
N ARG A 165 -3.89 16.91 -24.70
CA ARG A 165 -2.68 17.65 -25.08
C ARG A 165 -1.97 18.19 -23.84
N ALA A 166 -0.69 17.85 -23.71
CA ALA A 166 0.16 18.37 -22.64
C ALA A 166 0.27 19.90 -22.74
N TRP A 167 0.33 20.56 -21.57
CA TRP A 167 0.34 22.02 -21.49
C TRP A 167 1.61 22.63 -22.10
N ASP A 168 2.71 21.87 -22.09
CA ASP A 168 4.04 22.20 -22.60
C ASP A 168 4.33 21.56 -23.98
N ASP A 169 3.32 21.02 -24.66
CA ASP A 169 3.48 20.44 -25.99
C ASP A 169 3.81 21.50 -27.05
N ASN A 170 5.09 21.56 -27.40
CA ASN A 170 5.67 22.41 -28.44
C ASN A 170 5.96 21.67 -29.76
N PHE A 171 5.56 20.40 -29.89
CA PHE A 171 5.82 19.56 -31.07
C PHE A 171 4.61 19.43 -31.99
N SER A 172 3.41 19.50 -31.41
CA SER A 172 2.16 19.28 -32.15
C SER A 172 1.54 20.58 -32.67
N PRO A 173 0.81 20.53 -33.81
CA PRO A 173 0.05 21.68 -34.31
C PRO A 173 -1.05 22.09 -33.32
N ALA A 174 -1.50 23.35 -33.38
CA ALA A 174 -2.54 23.90 -32.50
C ALA A 174 -3.88 23.13 -32.54
N SER A 175 -4.14 22.43 -33.65
CA SER A 175 -5.30 21.57 -33.85
C SER A 175 -5.25 20.28 -33.03
N PHE A 176 -4.07 19.82 -32.60
CA PHE A 176 -3.94 18.62 -31.78
C PHE A 176 -4.55 18.85 -30.40
N LYS A 177 -5.49 17.99 -30.00
CA LYS A 177 -6.21 18.10 -28.71
C LYS A 177 -5.82 17.04 -27.70
N GLY A 178 -5.17 15.95 -28.15
CA GLY A 178 -4.83 14.82 -27.31
C GLY A 178 -4.83 13.51 -28.11
N ILE A 179 -4.72 12.40 -27.40
CA ILE A 179 -4.67 11.04 -27.94
C ILE A 179 -5.84 10.25 -27.34
N ASP A 180 -6.70 9.71 -28.21
CA ASP A 180 -7.70 8.73 -27.81
C ASP A 180 -7.06 7.37 -27.58
N ASN A 181 -7.49 6.66 -26.53
CA ASN A 181 -6.98 5.37 -26.11
C ASN A 181 -5.43 5.31 -26.14
N PRO A 182 -4.74 6.17 -25.36
CA PRO A 182 -3.30 6.35 -25.38
C PRO A 182 -2.48 5.05 -25.33
N TYR A 183 -2.92 4.05 -24.56
CA TYR A 183 -2.25 2.75 -24.55
C TYR A 183 -2.30 2.08 -25.93
N LYS A 184 -3.49 1.96 -26.52
CA LYS A 184 -3.67 1.39 -27.85
C LYS A 184 -2.87 2.19 -28.90
N TYR A 185 -2.89 3.51 -28.83
CA TYR A 185 -2.11 4.37 -29.72
C TYR A 185 -0.62 4.02 -29.71
N LEU A 186 0.00 3.86 -28.53
CA LEU A 186 1.41 3.51 -28.41
C LEU A 186 1.70 2.11 -28.99
N ILE A 187 0.84 1.13 -28.72
CA ILE A 187 0.99 -0.22 -29.26
C ILE A 187 0.86 -0.21 -30.79
N ASP A 188 -0.14 0.49 -31.34
CA ASP A 188 -0.37 0.61 -32.79
C ASP A 188 0.80 1.34 -33.51
N ALA A 189 1.47 2.25 -32.79
CA ALA A 189 2.69 2.93 -33.24
C ALA A 189 3.94 2.04 -33.19
N GLY A 190 3.84 0.81 -32.68
CA GLY A 190 4.94 -0.15 -32.57
C GLY A 190 5.76 -0.01 -31.30
N PHE A 191 5.31 0.77 -30.33
CA PHE A 191 5.97 0.91 -29.03
C PHE A 191 5.52 -0.18 -28.07
N LYS A 192 6.39 -0.50 -27.12
CA LYS A 192 6.05 -1.32 -25.95
C LYS A 192 5.82 -0.39 -24.75
N VAL A 193 5.07 -0.87 -23.78
CA VAL A 193 4.77 -0.09 -22.56
C VAL A 193 5.15 -0.92 -21.35
N ALA A 194 5.97 -0.33 -20.48
CA ALA A 194 6.24 -0.84 -19.14
C ALA A 194 5.58 0.07 -18.11
N GLU A 195 4.73 -0.50 -17.26
CA GLU A 195 4.06 0.25 -16.21
C GLU A 195 4.26 -0.43 -14.86
N SER A 196 4.43 0.37 -13.81
CA SER A 196 4.42 -0.18 -12.47
C SER A 196 3.01 -0.04 -11.91
N PRO A 197 2.48 -1.11 -11.30
CA PRO A 197 1.16 -1.07 -10.74
C PRO A 197 1.15 -0.19 -9.46
N MET A 198 2.32 0.23 -8.94
CA MET A 198 2.52 1.23 -7.88
C MET A 198 2.30 2.69 -8.32
N TYR A 199 1.17 2.96 -8.98
CA TYR A 199 0.77 4.32 -9.35
C TYR A 199 0.19 5.07 -8.13
N ASN A 200 0.33 6.41 -8.13
CA ASN A 200 -0.29 7.35 -7.16
C ASN A 200 0.46 7.71 -5.86
N LYS A 201 1.80 7.87 -5.88
CA LYS A 201 2.46 8.58 -4.76
C LYS A 201 3.62 9.51 -5.12
N TYR A 202 4.47 9.13 -6.08
CA TYR A 202 5.59 9.96 -6.54
C TYR A 202 5.90 9.68 -8.03
N VAL A 203 6.21 10.74 -8.77
CA VAL A 203 6.58 10.68 -10.20
C VAL A 203 7.92 9.92 -10.40
N ILE A 204 8.77 9.86 -9.37
CA ILE A 204 9.94 8.98 -9.28
C ILE A 204 9.90 8.29 -7.92
N ASP A 205 9.69 6.98 -7.92
CA ASP A 205 9.65 6.15 -6.72
C ASP A 205 10.52 4.92 -6.94
N GLU A 206 11.62 4.83 -6.19
CA GLU A 206 12.59 3.74 -6.32
C GLU A 206 11.98 2.37 -6.03
N ARG A 207 10.87 2.31 -5.29
CA ARG A 207 10.14 1.05 -5.06
C ARG A 207 9.52 0.48 -6.33
N ARG A 208 9.33 1.30 -7.37
CA ARG A 208 8.85 0.87 -8.68
C ARG A 208 9.93 0.15 -9.49
N ILE A 209 11.21 0.34 -9.15
CA ILE A 209 12.34 -0.12 -9.96
C ILE A 209 12.30 -1.63 -10.23
N PRO A 210 12.08 -2.53 -9.24
CA PRO A 210 12.00 -3.96 -9.51
C PRO A 210 10.88 -4.31 -10.50
N TYR A 211 9.69 -3.72 -10.33
CA TYR A 211 8.54 -3.95 -11.21
C TYR A 211 8.78 -3.41 -12.63
N LEU A 212 9.32 -2.20 -12.74
CA LEU A 212 9.63 -1.59 -14.03
C LEU A 212 10.71 -2.39 -14.75
N ALA A 213 11.72 -2.90 -14.03
CA ALA A 213 12.74 -3.77 -14.61
C ALA A 213 12.12 -5.05 -15.17
N ASP A 214 11.21 -5.70 -14.44
CA ASP A 214 10.51 -6.91 -14.91
C ASP A 214 9.65 -6.64 -16.15
N GLU A 215 8.88 -5.54 -16.16
CA GLU A 215 8.04 -5.17 -17.30
C GLU A 215 8.88 -4.75 -18.53
N ILE A 216 10.02 -4.08 -18.33
CA ILE A 216 10.96 -3.77 -19.40
C ILE A 216 11.54 -5.08 -19.98
N ILE A 217 11.99 -6.00 -19.13
CA ILE A 217 12.53 -7.30 -19.57
C ILE A 217 11.48 -8.07 -20.38
N LYS A 218 10.23 -8.09 -19.91
CA LYS A 218 9.11 -8.70 -20.63
C LYS A 218 8.87 -8.01 -21.98
N ALA A 219 8.92 -6.68 -22.01
CA ALA A 219 8.70 -5.91 -23.23
C ALA A 219 9.77 -6.14 -24.31
N VAL A 220 11.04 -6.32 -23.91
CA VAL A 220 12.18 -6.51 -24.83
C VAL A 220 12.52 -7.98 -25.09
N GLY A 221 12.00 -8.90 -24.28
CA GLY A 221 12.28 -10.34 -24.35
C GLY A 221 11.24 -11.16 -25.11
N GLY A 222 10.12 -10.57 -25.51
CA GLY A 222 9.21 -11.19 -26.48
C GLY A 222 9.75 -11.02 -27.90
N ASP A 223 9.90 -12.12 -28.64
CA ASP A 223 10.33 -12.12 -30.03
C ASP A 223 9.57 -11.10 -30.87
N ALA A 224 10.25 -10.60 -31.91
CA ALA A 224 9.71 -9.77 -32.96
C ALA A 224 8.63 -10.52 -33.76
N ALA A 225 7.42 -10.66 -33.20
CA ALA A 225 6.25 -11.12 -33.92
C ALA A 225 5.51 -9.93 -34.52
N ALA A 226 5.18 -10.08 -35.81
CA ALA A 226 4.53 -9.14 -36.68
C ALA A 226 3.27 -8.48 -36.07
N ARG A 227 2.92 -7.31 -36.64
CA ARG A 227 1.62 -6.64 -36.46
C ARG A 227 0.48 -7.68 -36.47
N PRO A 228 -0.38 -7.72 -35.44
CA PRO A 228 -1.68 -8.33 -35.63
C PRO A 228 -2.51 -7.38 -36.50
N GLU A 229 -2.93 -7.87 -37.66
CA GLU A 229 -4.07 -7.30 -38.36
C GLU A 229 -5.29 -7.33 -37.45
N SER A 230 -6.19 -6.38 -37.67
CA SER A 230 -7.43 -6.20 -36.90
C SER A 230 -8.24 -7.50 -36.86
N GLY A 231 -8.19 -8.19 -35.72
CA GLY A 231 -8.99 -9.37 -35.42
C GLY A 231 -9.04 -9.55 -33.91
N ASP A 232 -10.24 -9.79 -33.39
CA ASP A 232 -10.51 -9.98 -31.97
C ASP A 232 -9.52 -10.96 -31.34
N PHE A 233 -8.66 -10.45 -30.47
CA PHE A 233 -7.56 -11.21 -29.88
C PHE A 233 -8.09 -12.08 -28.73
N LYS A 234 -8.25 -13.38 -28.99
CA LYS A 234 -8.21 -14.44 -27.98
C LYS A 234 -6.89 -15.20 -28.15
N ASP A 235 -5.94 -14.96 -27.26
CA ASP A 235 -4.66 -15.69 -27.23
C ASP A 235 -4.85 -17.02 -26.48
N SER A 236 -4.73 -18.13 -27.20
CA SER A 236 -4.85 -19.49 -26.68
C SER A 236 -3.49 -20.19 -26.49
N SER A 237 -2.36 -19.49 -26.54
CA SER A 237 -1.02 -20.10 -26.54
C SER A 237 -0.28 -20.11 -25.20
N LEU A 238 -0.93 -19.72 -24.10
CA LEU A 238 -0.46 -19.89 -22.71
C LEU A 238 -1.59 -20.39 -21.79
N GLN A 239 -2.39 -21.35 -22.25
CA GLN A 239 -3.42 -21.94 -21.39
C GLN A 239 -2.76 -22.83 -20.33
N GLU A 240 -2.55 -22.27 -19.14
CA GLU A 240 -2.33 -23.06 -17.93
C GLU A 240 -3.46 -24.09 -17.82
N ASN A 241 -3.18 -25.33 -17.39
CA ASN A 241 -4.21 -26.35 -17.23
C ASN A 241 -5.18 -25.94 -16.10
N THR A 242 -6.28 -25.29 -16.47
CA THR A 242 -7.34 -24.81 -15.57
C THR A 242 -8.38 -25.88 -15.24
N GLU A 243 -8.20 -27.12 -15.69
CA GLU A 243 -9.09 -28.23 -15.32
C GLU A 243 -9.08 -28.41 -13.79
N GLY A 244 -10.25 -28.31 -13.16
CA GLY A 244 -10.42 -28.34 -11.71
C GLY A 244 -10.23 -26.99 -10.99
N ILE A 245 -9.91 -25.91 -11.70
CA ILE A 245 -9.91 -24.54 -11.15
C ILE A 245 -11.32 -23.96 -11.27
N ILE A 246 -11.80 -23.32 -10.20
CA ILE A 246 -13.14 -22.72 -10.17
C ILE A 246 -13.22 -21.61 -11.22
N ASP A 247 -14.14 -21.74 -12.17
CA ASP A 247 -14.46 -20.68 -13.12
C ASP A 247 -15.34 -19.63 -12.44
N ILE A 248 -14.93 -18.37 -12.50
CA ILE A 248 -15.61 -17.26 -11.87
C ILE A 248 -15.58 -16.03 -12.78
N ALA A 249 -16.73 -15.37 -12.93
CA ALA A 249 -16.83 -14.15 -13.71
C ALA A 249 -15.97 -13.04 -13.07
N ILE A 250 -14.94 -12.57 -13.78
CA ILE A 250 -14.02 -11.55 -13.29
C ILE A 250 -14.71 -10.18 -13.22
N ARG A 251 -14.45 -9.43 -12.14
CA ARG A 251 -14.93 -8.05 -11.98
C ARG A 251 -13.76 -7.13 -11.66
N SER A 252 -13.55 -6.11 -12.48
CA SER A 252 -12.55 -5.09 -12.22
C SER A 252 -13.06 -4.06 -11.21
N GLN A 253 -12.23 -3.71 -10.21
CA GLN A 253 -12.50 -2.58 -9.33
C GLN A 253 -12.50 -1.25 -10.10
N PHE A 254 -11.84 -1.19 -11.26
CA PHE A 254 -11.81 -0.01 -12.13
C PHE A 254 -12.89 0.01 -13.21
N SER A 255 -13.86 -0.91 -13.19
CA SER A 255 -15.01 -0.85 -14.10
C SER A 255 -15.68 0.52 -14.02
N SER A 256 -16.04 1.10 -15.17
CA SER A 256 -16.64 2.43 -15.26
C SER A 256 -17.94 2.55 -14.46
N GLU A 257 -18.68 1.45 -14.34
CA GLU A 257 -19.89 1.35 -13.52
C GLU A 257 -19.64 1.60 -12.02
N ASN A 258 -18.40 1.47 -11.55
CA ASN A 258 -18.02 1.68 -10.14
C ASN A 258 -17.91 3.17 -9.77
N GLY A 259 -17.92 4.07 -10.76
CA GLY A 259 -17.79 5.52 -10.56
C GLY A 259 -16.57 5.91 -9.71
N ASP A 260 -16.71 6.95 -8.90
CA ASP A 260 -15.62 7.52 -8.08
C ASP A 260 -15.09 6.56 -6.99
N LEU A 261 -15.79 5.45 -6.73
CA LEU A 261 -15.37 4.44 -5.78
C LEU A 261 -14.35 3.44 -6.37
N GLY A 262 -14.05 3.48 -7.68
CA GLY A 262 -13.29 2.43 -8.36
C GLY A 262 -11.93 2.06 -7.73
N ASN A 263 -11.25 3.01 -7.09
CA ASN A 263 -9.98 2.74 -6.38
C ASN A 263 -10.15 1.96 -5.06
N VAL A 264 -11.36 1.84 -4.50
CA VAL A 264 -11.65 1.20 -3.21
C VAL A 264 -12.65 0.04 -3.30
N CYS A 265 -13.09 -0.29 -4.53
CA CYS A 265 -14.06 -1.35 -4.81
C CYS A 265 -13.48 -2.78 -4.83
N GLY A 266 -12.19 -3.00 -4.55
CA GLY A 266 -11.58 -4.34 -4.61
C GLY A 266 -12.28 -5.40 -3.73
N GLY A 267 -12.73 -5.01 -2.54
CA GLY A 267 -13.54 -5.88 -1.66
C GLY A 267 -14.93 -6.19 -2.24
N PRO A 268 -15.78 -5.18 -2.51
CA PRO A 268 -17.09 -5.37 -3.13
C PRO A 268 -17.06 -6.10 -4.47
N ALA A 269 -16.04 -5.86 -5.30
CA ALA A 269 -15.84 -6.57 -6.55
C ALA A 269 -15.56 -8.06 -6.27
N SER A 270 -14.66 -8.37 -5.32
CA SER A 270 -14.39 -9.74 -4.88
C SER A 270 -15.62 -10.45 -4.31
N LEU A 271 -16.43 -9.74 -3.52
CA LEU A 271 -17.69 -10.24 -3.00
C LEU A 271 -18.69 -10.51 -4.14
N GLY A 272 -18.78 -9.60 -5.10
CA GLY A 272 -19.63 -9.71 -6.27
C GLY A 272 -19.29 -10.90 -7.16
N MET A 273 -17.99 -11.17 -7.36
CA MET A 273 -17.53 -12.36 -8.09
C MET A 273 -18.06 -13.64 -7.42
N ILE A 274 -17.90 -13.78 -6.10
CA ILE A 274 -18.37 -14.99 -5.39
C ILE A 274 -19.89 -15.07 -5.31
N MET A 275 -20.59 -13.94 -5.15
CA MET A 275 -22.06 -13.95 -5.15
C MET A 275 -22.61 -14.40 -6.50
N GLU A 276 -22.02 -13.92 -7.60
CA GLU A 276 -22.40 -14.31 -8.95
C GLU A 276 -22.10 -15.78 -9.22
N PHE A 277 -20.98 -16.31 -8.73
CA PHE A 277 -20.68 -17.74 -8.74
C PHE A 277 -21.79 -18.59 -8.09
N TYR A 278 -22.40 -18.09 -7.01
CA TYR A 278 -23.55 -18.72 -6.36
C TYR A 278 -24.91 -18.31 -6.93
N GLY A 279 -24.96 -17.67 -8.10
CA GLY A 279 -26.18 -17.27 -8.80
C GLY A 279 -26.86 -16.01 -8.27
N VAL A 280 -26.24 -15.26 -7.36
CA VAL A 280 -26.77 -14.00 -6.81
C VAL A 280 -26.16 -12.81 -7.55
N LYS A 281 -26.93 -12.22 -8.46
CA LYS A 281 -26.50 -11.04 -9.22
C LYS A 281 -26.75 -9.76 -8.42
N LYS A 282 -25.67 -9.08 -8.03
CA LYS A 282 -25.66 -7.70 -7.52
C LYS A 282 -24.51 -6.94 -8.14
N SER A 283 -24.70 -5.66 -8.43
CA SER A 283 -23.63 -4.84 -9.00
C SER A 283 -22.57 -4.50 -7.95
N THR A 284 -21.34 -4.24 -8.39
CA THR A 284 -20.26 -3.81 -7.50
C THR A 284 -20.60 -2.52 -6.73
N PRO A 285 -21.24 -1.49 -7.34
CA PRO A 285 -21.74 -0.31 -6.62
C PRO A 285 -22.79 -0.62 -5.55
N GLU A 286 -23.74 -1.53 -5.83
CA GLU A 286 -24.75 -1.94 -4.86
C GLU A 286 -24.10 -2.63 -3.66
N LEU A 287 -23.17 -3.54 -3.92
CA LEU A 287 -22.41 -4.22 -2.88
C LEU A 287 -21.53 -3.24 -2.11
N ALA A 288 -20.93 -2.26 -2.78
CA ALA A 288 -20.15 -1.21 -2.13
C ALA A 288 -21.02 -0.37 -1.17
N LYS A 289 -22.24 -0.03 -1.58
CA LYS A 289 -23.21 0.67 -0.72
C LYS A 289 -23.62 -0.18 0.48
N LEU A 290 -23.94 -1.46 0.27
CA LEU A 290 -24.32 -2.40 1.34
C LEU A 290 -23.17 -2.62 2.32
N CYS A 291 -21.94 -2.77 1.81
CA CYS A 291 -20.75 -2.95 2.62
C CYS A 291 -20.23 -1.64 3.24
N GLN A 292 -20.89 -0.52 2.94
CA GLN A 292 -20.52 0.82 3.40
C GLN A 292 -19.07 1.16 3.03
N THR A 293 -18.68 0.82 1.80
CA THR A 293 -17.35 1.04 1.22
C THR A 293 -16.97 2.51 1.26
N ARG A 294 -15.76 2.79 1.73
CA ARG A 294 -15.30 4.15 2.00
C ARG A 294 -14.27 4.57 0.95
N PRO A 295 -14.39 5.78 0.34
CA PRO A 295 -13.54 6.29 -0.75
C PRO A 295 -12.01 6.28 -0.55
N VAL A 296 -11.52 5.98 0.66
CA VAL A 296 -10.08 5.94 1.01
C VAL A 296 -9.68 4.67 1.76
N LEU A 297 -10.64 4.03 2.44
CA LEU A 297 -10.35 2.97 3.42
C LEU A 297 -10.71 1.59 2.87
N GLY A 298 -11.43 1.53 1.75
CA GLY A 298 -11.93 0.28 1.23
C GLY A 298 -13.10 -0.25 2.04
N THR A 299 -13.20 -1.57 2.04
CA THR A 299 -14.28 -2.31 2.70
C THR A 299 -13.67 -3.26 3.71
N GLY A 300 -14.26 -3.32 4.91
CA GLY A 300 -13.78 -4.22 5.96
C GLY A 300 -14.27 -5.66 5.77
N PHE A 301 -13.53 -6.60 6.35
CA PHE A 301 -13.77 -8.04 6.22
C PHE A 301 -15.11 -8.47 6.82
N ASN A 302 -15.42 -7.92 8.00
CA ASN A 302 -16.64 -8.27 8.73
C ASN A 302 -17.88 -7.67 8.07
N GLU A 303 -17.73 -6.51 7.44
CA GLU A 303 -18.77 -5.85 6.66
C GLU A 303 -19.12 -6.70 5.43
N MET A 304 -18.11 -7.19 4.69
CA MET A 304 -18.36 -8.10 3.56
C MET A 304 -19.00 -9.41 4.00
N ALA A 305 -18.50 -10.04 5.08
CA ALA A 305 -19.11 -11.25 5.62
C ALA A 305 -20.54 -11.00 6.12
N GLY A 306 -20.80 -9.86 6.77
CA GLY A 306 -22.12 -9.46 7.26
C GLY A 306 -23.11 -9.19 6.12
N VAL A 307 -22.67 -8.52 5.06
CA VAL A 307 -23.49 -8.31 3.85
C VAL A 307 -23.79 -9.63 3.17
N ALA A 308 -22.82 -10.54 3.09
CA ALA A 308 -23.05 -11.88 2.57
C ALA A 308 -24.13 -12.62 3.38
N LYS A 309 -24.07 -12.58 4.71
CA LYS A 309 -25.13 -13.11 5.58
C LYS A 309 -26.48 -12.46 5.31
N SER A 310 -26.55 -11.13 5.24
CA SER A 310 -27.83 -10.45 4.94
C SER A 310 -28.41 -10.78 3.55
N LEU A 311 -27.60 -11.36 2.67
CA LEU A 311 -27.97 -11.80 1.33
C LEU A 311 -28.15 -13.33 1.23
N GLY A 312 -28.33 -14.01 2.36
CA GLY A 312 -28.66 -15.44 2.42
C GLY A 312 -27.46 -16.38 2.42
N PHE A 313 -26.25 -15.87 2.69
CA PHE A 313 -25.05 -16.67 2.94
C PHE A 313 -24.72 -16.71 4.43
N ASP A 314 -25.62 -17.28 5.23
CA ASP A 314 -25.63 -17.15 6.70
C ASP A 314 -24.38 -17.73 7.39
N ASN A 315 -23.73 -18.71 6.74
CA ASN A 315 -22.50 -19.34 7.21
C ASN A 315 -21.24 -18.63 6.66
N SER A 316 -21.33 -17.37 6.25
CA SER A 316 -20.16 -16.59 5.84
C SER A 316 -19.35 -16.12 7.05
N TYR A 317 -18.03 -16.19 7.00
CA TYR A 317 -17.18 -15.78 8.13
C TYR A 317 -15.79 -15.31 7.69
N VAL A 318 -15.13 -14.56 8.58
CA VAL A 318 -13.74 -14.14 8.43
C VAL A 318 -12.86 -15.08 9.25
N THR A 319 -11.73 -15.48 8.68
CA THR A 319 -10.73 -16.33 9.36
C THR A 319 -9.32 -15.78 9.16
N THR A 320 -8.42 -16.11 10.08
CA THR A 320 -6.97 -15.82 10.00
C THR A 320 -6.17 -17.10 10.27
N GLY A 321 -4.86 -17.06 10.06
CA GLY A 321 -3.92 -18.13 10.39
C GLY A 321 -4.04 -19.39 9.53
N ARG A 322 -4.70 -19.33 8.38
CA ARG A 322 -4.88 -20.48 7.49
C ARG A 322 -3.63 -20.77 6.67
N GLY A 323 -3.44 -22.05 6.35
CA GLY A 323 -2.38 -22.56 5.47
C GLY A 323 -2.85 -22.77 4.04
N ILE A 324 -1.91 -23.12 3.15
CA ILE A 324 -2.24 -23.44 1.75
C ILE A 324 -3.10 -24.70 1.63
N ASP A 325 -2.83 -25.72 2.45
CA ASP A 325 -3.59 -26.98 2.43
C ASP A 325 -5.07 -26.74 2.76
N TRP A 326 -5.35 -25.76 3.63
CA TRP A 326 -6.74 -25.32 3.88
C TRP A 326 -7.35 -24.63 2.67
N LEU A 327 -6.59 -23.75 1.99
CA LEU A 327 -7.06 -23.04 0.81
C LEU A 327 -7.30 -23.98 -0.37
N GLU A 328 -6.43 -24.98 -0.53
CA GLU A 328 -6.55 -26.09 -1.48
C GLU A 328 -7.80 -26.93 -1.17
N SER A 329 -8.01 -27.34 0.08
CA SER A 329 -9.22 -28.08 0.47
C SER A 329 -10.52 -27.30 0.20
N MET A 330 -10.53 -25.99 0.47
CA MET A 330 -11.70 -25.14 0.20
C MET A 330 -11.99 -25.04 -1.30
N THR A 331 -10.98 -24.70 -2.09
CA THR A 331 -11.15 -24.49 -3.53
C THR A 331 -11.37 -25.80 -4.29
N GLY A 332 -10.69 -26.89 -3.91
CA GLY A 332 -10.96 -28.24 -4.42
C GLY A 332 -12.35 -28.76 -4.04
N GLY A 333 -12.93 -28.28 -2.93
CA GLY A 333 -14.32 -28.50 -2.56
C GLY A 333 -15.33 -27.60 -3.30
N GLY A 334 -14.90 -26.89 -4.35
CA GLY A 334 -15.74 -26.00 -5.16
C GLY A 334 -16.09 -24.66 -4.48
N LYS A 335 -15.37 -24.27 -3.43
CA LYS A 335 -15.64 -23.03 -2.68
C LYS A 335 -14.56 -21.99 -2.96
N PRO A 336 -14.84 -20.94 -3.77
CA PRO A 336 -13.90 -19.84 -3.93
C PRO A 336 -13.79 -19.05 -2.63
N VAL A 337 -12.61 -18.48 -2.37
CA VAL A 337 -12.30 -17.81 -1.10
C VAL A 337 -11.76 -16.41 -1.34
N ILE A 338 -12.33 -15.38 -0.70
CA ILE A 338 -11.72 -14.05 -0.74
C ILE A 338 -10.50 -14.08 0.18
N VAL A 339 -9.32 -13.79 -0.35
CA VAL A 339 -8.07 -13.71 0.41
C VAL A 339 -7.61 -12.26 0.49
N HIS A 340 -6.92 -11.93 1.58
CA HIS A 340 -6.37 -10.60 1.78
C HIS A 340 -4.85 -10.66 1.84
N VAL A 341 -4.19 -10.06 0.86
CA VAL A 341 -2.75 -10.20 0.65
C VAL A 341 -2.03 -8.86 0.72
N ASP A 342 -0.75 -8.89 1.05
CA ASP A 342 0.13 -7.73 0.92
C ASP A 342 0.70 -7.66 -0.49
N THR A 343 0.29 -6.66 -1.25
CA THR A 343 0.87 -6.33 -2.55
C THR A 343 2.20 -5.57 -2.40
N LYS A 344 3.00 -5.97 -1.40
CA LYS A 344 4.29 -5.36 -1.01
C LYS A 344 4.22 -3.83 -0.90
N GLY A 345 3.17 -3.35 -0.23
CA GLY A 345 2.97 -1.92 0.04
C GLY A 345 2.30 -1.10 -1.06
N HIS A 346 1.85 -1.72 -2.17
CA HIS A 346 1.01 -1.05 -3.17
C HIS A 346 -0.35 -0.66 -2.59
N TRP A 347 -1.00 -1.60 -1.89
CA TRP A 347 -2.12 -1.32 -1.01
C TRP A 347 -1.62 -1.44 0.43
N PRO A 348 -1.26 -0.34 1.12
CA PRO A 348 -0.73 -0.40 2.49
C PRO A 348 -1.69 -1.11 3.45
N GLN A 349 -2.99 -1.01 3.16
CA GLN A 349 -4.08 -1.66 3.90
C GLN A 349 -4.15 -3.17 3.62
N GLY A 350 -3.57 -3.61 2.50
CA GLY A 350 -3.68 -4.93 1.87
C GLY A 350 -4.72 -4.94 0.74
N HIS A 351 -4.76 -6.03 -0.02
CA HIS A 351 -5.51 -6.19 -1.26
C HIS A 351 -6.41 -7.43 -1.21
N TYR A 352 -7.60 -7.33 -1.79
CA TYR A 352 -8.54 -8.45 -1.89
C TYR A 352 -8.47 -9.09 -3.27
N MET A 353 -8.40 -10.41 -3.31
CA MET A 353 -8.54 -11.22 -4.52
C MET A 353 -9.33 -12.49 -4.18
N VAL A 354 -9.87 -13.18 -5.17
CA VAL A 354 -10.60 -14.43 -4.97
C VAL A 354 -9.71 -15.60 -5.37
N ALA A 355 -9.32 -16.45 -4.42
CA ALA A 355 -8.65 -17.69 -4.72
C ALA A 355 -9.65 -18.70 -5.31
N THR A 356 -9.34 -19.22 -6.49
CA THR A 356 -10.17 -20.12 -7.28
C THR A 356 -9.61 -21.54 -7.38
N GLY A 357 -8.35 -21.75 -7.00
CA GLY A 357 -7.74 -23.07 -6.96
C GLY A 357 -6.31 -23.06 -6.44
N VAL A 358 -5.86 -24.22 -5.98
CA VAL A 358 -4.45 -24.50 -5.69
C VAL A 358 -4.10 -25.77 -6.44
N LYS A 359 -3.14 -25.69 -7.37
CA LYS A 359 -2.75 -26.81 -8.24
C LYS A 359 -1.35 -26.56 -8.79
N ASP A 360 -0.59 -27.62 -9.05
CA ASP A 360 0.70 -27.57 -9.73
C ASP A 360 1.70 -26.58 -9.11
N GLY A 361 1.73 -26.52 -7.77
CA GLY A 361 2.61 -25.63 -7.02
C GLY A 361 2.22 -24.14 -7.08
N LYS A 362 1.02 -23.83 -7.57
CA LYS A 362 0.49 -22.49 -7.76
C LYS A 362 -0.85 -22.27 -7.06
N VAL A 363 -1.14 -21.02 -6.76
CA VAL A 363 -2.46 -20.53 -6.33
C VAL A 363 -3.04 -19.69 -7.45
N PHE A 364 -4.21 -20.10 -7.95
CA PHE A 364 -4.98 -19.41 -8.97
C PHE A 364 -5.94 -18.43 -8.31
N VAL A 365 -6.01 -17.21 -8.85
CA VAL A 365 -6.86 -16.15 -8.30
C VAL A 365 -7.56 -15.38 -9.41
N ALA A 366 -8.73 -14.83 -9.08
CA ALA A 366 -9.40 -13.77 -9.81
C ALA A 366 -9.12 -12.45 -9.08
N ASP A 367 -8.38 -11.54 -9.73
CA ASP A 367 -7.92 -10.30 -9.10
C ASP A 367 -8.72 -9.08 -9.60
N PRO A 368 -9.51 -8.43 -8.73
CA PRO A 368 -10.28 -7.26 -9.13
C PRO A 368 -9.41 -6.05 -9.46
N TRP A 369 -8.18 -5.99 -8.97
CA TRP A 369 -7.26 -4.89 -9.26
C TRP A 369 -6.70 -4.98 -10.67
N THR A 370 -6.32 -6.17 -11.14
CA THR A 370 -5.87 -6.36 -12.52
C THR A 370 -7.04 -6.49 -13.48
N GLY A 371 -8.22 -6.92 -13.01
CA GLY A 371 -9.36 -7.23 -13.86
C GLY A 371 -9.17 -8.54 -14.64
N HIS A 372 -8.26 -9.41 -14.20
CA HIS A 372 -7.93 -10.67 -14.86
C HIS A 372 -7.75 -11.80 -13.83
N THR A 373 -7.80 -13.04 -14.31
CA THR A 373 -7.29 -14.19 -13.56
C THR A 373 -5.77 -14.24 -13.63
N ALA A 374 -5.13 -14.66 -12.54
CA ALA A 374 -3.68 -14.81 -12.44
C ALA A 374 -3.33 -16.03 -11.60
N SER A 375 -2.08 -16.48 -11.69
CA SER A 375 -1.54 -17.52 -10.81
C SER A 375 -0.23 -17.07 -10.16
N TYR A 376 -0.01 -17.52 -8.93
CA TYR A 376 1.21 -17.24 -8.16
C TYR A 376 1.83 -18.55 -7.71
N SER A 377 3.16 -18.63 -7.67
CA SER A 377 3.79 -19.76 -6.97
C SER A 377 3.35 -19.78 -5.50
N ILE A 378 3.19 -20.98 -4.93
CA ILE A 378 2.80 -21.15 -3.52
C ILE A 378 3.72 -20.34 -2.58
N ALA A 379 5.03 -20.33 -2.85
CA ALA A 379 5.99 -19.58 -2.04
C ALA A 379 5.71 -18.07 -2.05
N LEU A 380 5.48 -17.50 -3.24
CA LEU A 380 5.16 -16.08 -3.38
C LEU A 380 3.82 -15.76 -2.73
N PHE A 381 2.78 -16.55 -3.01
CA PHE A 381 1.45 -16.35 -2.43
C PHE A 381 1.47 -16.44 -0.91
N LYS A 382 2.13 -17.45 -0.32
CA LYS A 382 2.30 -17.59 1.14
C LYS A 382 2.92 -16.33 1.73
N SER A 383 3.97 -15.77 1.10
CA SER A 383 4.62 -14.55 1.59
C SER A 383 3.69 -13.34 1.60
N MET A 384 2.86 -13.17 0.56
CA MET A 384 1.91 -12.06 0.47
C MET A 384 0.74 -12.25 1.44
N TRP A 385 0.27 -13.49 1.63
CA TRP A 385 -0.90 -13.78 2.46
C TRP A 385 -0.57 -13.79 3.97
N ALA A 386 0.55 -14.39 4.36
CA ALA A 386 0.96 -14.51 5.76
C ALA A 386 1.23 -13.15 6.42
N SER A 387 1.79 -12.20 5.68
CA SER A 387 2.01 -10.81 6.16
C SER A 387 0.70 -10.08 6.50
N ARG A 388 -0.44 -10.60 6.02
CA ARG A 388 -1.80 -10.16 6.35
C ARG A 388 -2.54 -11.18 7.23
N GLN A 389 -1.78 -11.91 8.06
CA GLN A 389 -2.28 -12.91 9.01
C GLN A 389 -2.98 -14.10 8.33
N SER A 390 -2.65 -14.39 7.07
CA SER A 390 -3.35 -15.39 6.25
C SER A 390 -4.88 -15.23 6.34
N ARG A 391 -5.33 -13.97 6.22
CA ARG A 391 -6.73 -13.60 6.40
C ARG A 391 -7.54 -13.94 5.16
N ALA A 392 -8.70 -14.53 5.37
CA ALA A 392 -9.65 -14.89 4.33
C ALA A 392 -11.09 -14.65 4.77
N ILE A 393 -11.98 -14.51 3.79
CA ILE A 393 -13.43 -14.44 3.96
C ILE A 393 -14.03 -15.60 3.17
N VAL A 394 -14.75 -16.46 3.89
CA VAL A 394 -15.50 -17.56 3.31
C VAL A 394 -16.93 -17.08 3.13
N ILE A 395 -17.44 -17.20 1.91
CA ILE A 395 -18.84 -16.91 1.58
C ILE A 395 -19.53 -18.24 1.34
N SER A 396 -20.47 -18.61 2.20
CA SER A 396 -21.16 -19.89 2.09
C SER A 396 -22.55 -19.86 2.70
N LYS A 397 -23.46 -20.68 2.17
CA LYS A 397 -24.77 -20.94 2.76
C LYS A 397 -24.66 -22.08 3.76
N THR A 398 -25.53 -22.08 4.77
CA THR A 398 -25.81 -23.29 5.53
C THR A 398 -26.33 -24.35 4.54
N PRO A 399 -25.82 -25.58 4.54
CA PRO A 399 -26.46 -26.66 3.80
C PRO A 399 -27.92 -26.72 4.24
N GLN A 400 -28.84 -26.59 3.30
CA GLN A 400 -30.26 -26.65 3.61
C GLN A 400 -30.58 -28.10 3.93
N GLU A 401 -30.58 -28.45 5.22
CA GLU A 401 -31.19 -29.70 5.65
C GLU A 401 -32.65 -29.68 5.20
N LYS A 402 -33.05 -30.72 4.46
CA LYS A 402 -34.47 -31.02 4.25
C LYS A 402 -35.05 -31.32 5.62
N VAL A 403 -35.70 -30.34 6.23
CA VAL A 403 -36.42 -30.52 7.49
C VAL A 403 -37.75 -31.18 7.18
N ASP A 404 -37.79 -32.50 7.32
CA ASP A 404 -39.03 -33.22 7.55
C ASP A 404 -39.53 -32.93 8.98
N ALA A 405 -40.83 -32.69 9.07
CA ALA A 405 -41.51 -32.21 10.27
C ALA A 405 -41.51 -33.23 11.40
N LYS A 406 -41.11 -32.81 12.61
CA LYS A 406 -41.85 -32.90 13.90
C LYS A 406 -40.89 -33.00 15.10
N ALA A 407 -41.12 -32.09 16.06
CA ALA A 407 -41.27 -32.33 17.50
C ALA A 407 -40.51 -31.30 18.36
N GLN A 408 -41.27 -30.43 19.05
CA GLN A 408 -40.80 -29.77 20.28
C GLN A 408 -40.76 -30.79 21.42
N PRO A 409 -39.91 -30.57 22.44
CA PRO A 409 -40.49 -30.06 23.69
C PRO A 409 -39.61 -29.10 24.54
N LYS A 410 -40.32 -28.11 25.10
CA LYS A 410 -40.36 -27.58 26.49
C LYS A 410 -39.08 -27.26 27.28
N THR A 411 -39.07 -26.02 27.78
CA THR A 411 -38.36 -25.50 28.97
C THR A 411 -38.74 -26.22 30.28
N PRO A 412 -37.87 -26.12 31.30
CA PRO A 412 -38.34 -25.60 32.59
C PRO A 412 -37.42 -24.54 33.20
N ALA A 413 -37.99 -23.81 34.16
CA ALA A 413 -37.45 -22.65 34.85
C ALA A 413 -36.69 -23.00 36.15
N SER A 414 -35.74 -22.12 36.51
CA SER A 414 -35.39 -21.58 37.85
C SER A 414 -35.35 -22.49 39.10
N SER A 415 -34.20 -22.46 39.79
CA SER A 415 -34.15 -22.26 41.25
C SER A 415 -32.81 -21.69 41.73
N ASN A 416 -32.89 -20.77 42.69
CA ASN A 416 -31.82 -20.18 43.49
C ASN A 416 -31.17 -21.21 44.43
N ASP A 417 -29.92 -20.96 44.85
CA ASP A 417 -29.55 -20.71 46.25
C ASP A 417 -28.07 -20.30 46.34
N GLY A 418 -27.78 -19.37 47.26
CA GLY A 418 -26.45 -18.85 47.53
C GLY A 418 -25.85 -19.42 48.81
N ASP A 419 -24.56 -19.17 49.02
CA ASP A 419 -24.04 -18.80 50.34
C ASP A 419 -22.69 -18.08 50.23
N LYS A 420 -22.45 -17.21 51.22
CA LYS A 420 -21.29 -16.35 51.42
C LYS A 420 -20.20 -17.14 52.17
N ASP A 421 -18.94 -16.71 52.04
CA ASP A 421 -18.12 -16.50 53.24
C ASP A 421 -16.92 -15.59 53.00
N ASP A 422 -16.76 -14.66 53.93
CA ASP A 422 -15.72 -13.64 54.05
C ASP A 422 -14.43 -14.22 54.66
N LYS A 423 -13.25 -13.77 54.19
CA LYS A 423 -12.10 -13.62 55.09
C LYS A 423 -11.20 -12.46 54.71
N LYS A 424 -11.23 -11.45 55.58
CA LYS A 424 -10.43 -10.23 55.60
C LYS A 424 -9.21 -10.46 56.49
N THR A 425 -8.01 -10.11 56.03
CA THR A 425 -6.85 -9.80 56.89
C THR A 425 -6.09 -8.58 56.33
N SER A 426 -6.07 -7.52 57.13
CA SER A 426 -5.13 -6.39 57.07
C SER A 426 -3.76 -6.86 57.60
N SER A 427 -2.58 -6.28 57.36
CA SER A 427 -2.15 -4.89 57.13
C SER A 427 -0.64 -4.89 56.83
N SER A 428 -0.13 -3.97 56.00
CA SER A 428 0.86 -2.93 56.39
C SER A 428 1.48 -2.25 55.17
N LYS A 429 1.83 -0.97 55.36
CA LYS A 429 2.11 0.05 54.35
C LYS A 429 3.48 -0.12 53.68
N GLY A 430 3.47 0.00 52.34
CA GLY A 430 4.56 0.51 51.52
C GLY A 430 3.96 1.42 50.44
N SER A 431 4.25 2.72 50.50
CA SER A 431 3.66 3.75 49.64
C SER A 431 4.19 3.68 48.20
N THR A 432 3.35 3.25 47.26
CA THR A 432 3.41 3.63 45.83
C THR A 432 1.99 3.93 45.34
N GLY A 433 1.64 5.22 45.28
CA GLY A 433 0.26 5.71 45.17
C GLY A 433 -0.47 5.34 43.88
N ASN A 434 -1.51 4.51 44.01
CA ASN A 434 -2.52 4.30 42.97
C ASN A 434 -3.63 5.37 43.10
N PHE A 435 -4.11 5.91 41.97
CA PHE A 435 -5.32 6.75 42.00
C PHE A 435 -6.57 5.88 42.25
N PRO A 436 -7.67 6.45 42.77
CA PRO A 436 -8.94 5.73 42.89
C PRO A 436 -9.31 5.06 41.57
N SER A 437 -9.70 3.78 41.61
CA SER A 437 -9.94 2.98 40.41
C SER A 437 -11.37 2.45 40.35
N PRO A 438 -12.06 2.55 39.21
CA PRO A 438 -13.36 1.91 39.00
C PRO A 438 -13.25 0.41 38.67
N GLY A 439 -12.02 -0.13 38.60
CA GLY A 439 -11.73 -1.53 38.29
C GLY A 439 -10.29 -1.69 37.78
N ASP A 440 -9.61 -2.77 38.16
CA ASP A 440 -8.20 -3.00 37.80
C ASP A 440 -7.98 -3.16 36.29
N GLU A 441 -9.00 -3.60 35.56
CA GLU A 441 -8.98 -3.71 34.10
C GLU A 441 -8.64 -2.39 33.40
N TYR A 442 -8.98 -1.25 34.01
CA TYR A 442 -8.71 0.07 33.46
C TYR A 442 -7.27 0.55 33.69
N LEU A 443 -6.47 -0.20 34.45
CA LEU A 443 -5.03 0.00 34.63
C LEU A 443 -4.18 -1.00 33.84
N LYS A 444 -4.76 -2.15 33.45
CA LYS A 444 -4.07 -3.22 32.73
C LYS A 444 -3.62 -2.80 31.33
N ALA A 445 -2.46 -3.33 30.95
CA ALA A 445 -1.94 -3.21 29.58
C ALA A 445 -2.84 -3.95 28.59
N SER A 446 -2.86 -3.47 27.35
CA SER A 446 -3.57 -4.12 26.24
C SER A 446 -2.72 -4.08 24.98
N SER A 447 -3.13 -4.82 23.94
CA SER A 447 -2.38 -4.87 22.67
C SER A 447 -2.25 -3.51 21.98
N LYS A 448 -3.27 -2.64 22.06
CA LYS A 448 -3.22 -1.29 21.50
C LYS A 448 -2.69 -0.25 22.49
N ALA A 449 -2.90 -0.43 23.80
CA ALA A 449 -2.34 0.42 24.85
C ALA A 449 -1.47 -0.39 25.85
N PRO A 450 -0.23 -0.76 25.46
CA PRO A 450 0.67 -1.53 26.30
C PRO A 450 1.33 -0.65 27.39
N SER A 451 0.60 -0.43 28.49
CA SER A 451 1.02 0.43 29.61
C SER A 451 2.28 -0.05 30.35
N THR A 452 2.63 -1.32 30.25
CA THR A 452 3.85 -1.91 30.83
C THR A 452 5.07 -1.84 29.91
N ASN A 453 4.91 -1.35 28.67
CA ASN A 453 6.04 -1.19 27.76
C ASN A 453 7.04 -0.16 28.29
N THR A 454 8.34 -0.48 28.26
CA THR A 454 9.41 0.36 28.83
C THR A 454 9.44 1.79 28.29
N LYS A 455 9.17 1.99 26.99
CA LYS A 455 9.09 3.32 26.38
C LYS A 455 7.91 4.12 26.91
N VAL A 456 6.75 3.48 27.08
CA VAL A 456 5.55 4.09 27.64
C VAL A 456 5.77 4.45 29.11
N VAL A 457 6.29 3.53 29.91
CA VAL A 457 6.59 3.75 31.34
C VAL A 457 7.58 4.92 31.52
N SER A 458 8.63 4.97 30.70
CA SER A 458 9.61 6.07 30.72
C SER A 458 8.97 7.43 30.46
N ILE A 459 8.15 7.55 29.41
CA ILE A 459 7.43 8.80 29.10
C ILE A 459 6.44 9.14 30.22
N ALA A 460 5.64 8.16 30.67
CA ALA A 460 4.62 8.35 31.69
C ALA A 460 5.20 8.81 33.03
N LYS A 461 6.40 8.35 33.42
CA LYS A 461 7.09 8.80 34.63
C LYS A 461 7.37 10.31 34.60
N GLY A 462 7.71 10.87 33.45
CA GLY A 462 7.92 12.31 33.28
C GLY A 462 6.64 13.15 33.21
N LEU A 463 5.49 12.50 32.94
CA LEU A 463 4.19 13.16 32.84
C LEU A 463 3.34 13.03 34.11
N ARG A 464 3.63 12.05 34.96
CA ARG A 464 2.91 11.80 36.21
C ARG A 464 3.06 12.97 37.18
N ALA A 465 1.94 13.44 37.70
CA ALA A 465 1.84 14.48 38.71
C ALA A 465 1.23 13.93 40.01
N SER A 466 1.08 14.79 41.02
CA SER A 466 0.47 14.45 42.31
C SER A 466 -1.02 14.10 42.21
N THR A 467 -1.72 14.59 41.19
CA THR A 467 -3.15 14.33 40.98
C THR A 467 -3.42 13.66 39.62
N ALA A 468 -4.50 12.87 39.55
CA ALA A 468 -4.96 12.23 38.31
C ALA A 468 -5.30 13.28 37.25
N LYS A 469 -5.95 14.38 37.66
CA LYS A 469 -6.30 15.51 36.80
C LYS A 469 -5.06 16.14 36.16
N GLN A 470 -4.04 16.47 36.96
CA GLN A 470 -2.84 17.10 36.43
C GLN A 470 -2.04 16.12 35.55
N THR A 471 -2.00 14.83 35.91
CA THR A 471 -1.41 13.79 35.08
C THR A 471 -2.10 13.70 33.71
N ALA A 472 -3.43 13.73 33.68
CA ALA A 472 -4.18 13.72 32.43
C ALA A 472 -3.96 14.98 31.58
N VAL A 473 -3.85 16.15 32.20
CA VAL A 473 -3.47 17.40 31.50
C VAL A 473 -2.08 17.29 30.87
N ASN A 474 -1.10 16.75 31.61
CA ASN A 474 0.26 16.56 31.11
C ASN A 474 0.28 15.57 29.93
N VAL A 475 -0.42 14.45 30.04
CA VAL A 475 -0.57 13.47 28.94
C VAL A 475 -1.24 14.11 27.72
N PHE A 476 -2.33 14.85 27.91
CA PHE A 476 -3.02 15.53 26.82
C PHE A 476 -2.07 16.45 26.04
N LYS A 477 -1.35 17.32 26.75
CA LYS A 477 -0.38 18.25 26.16
C LYS A 477 0.74 17.51 25.44
N TRP A 478 1.28 16.45 26.06
CA TRP A 478 2.35 15.67 25.46
C TRP A 478 1.92 15.01 24.15
N VAL A 479 0.75 14.34 24.12
CA VAL A 479 0.25 13.71 22.90
C VAL A 479 -0.01 14.75 21.82
N ARG A 480 -0.64 15.89 22.16
CA ARG A 480 -0.88 17.01 21.23
C ARG A 480 0.40 17.55 20.59
N SER A 481 1.49 17.66 21.35
CA SER A 481 2.75 18.22 20.87
C SER A 481 3.61 17.21 20.10
N ASN A 482 3.45 15.91 20.38
CA ASN A 482 4.34 14.87 19.85
C ASN A 482 3.67 13.96 18.80
N VAL A 483 2.34 14.02 18.66
CA VAL A 483 1.59 13.16 17.74
C VAL A 483 0.71 14.00 16.81
N ARG A 484 1.08 14.04 15.53
CA ARG A 484 0.29 14.68 14.47
C ARG A 484 -0.88 13.80 14.06
N TYR A 485 -2.01 14.42 13.72
CA TYR A 485 -3.15 13.67 13.18
C TYR A 485 -2.82 13.08 11.81
N SER A 486 -3.12 11.81 11.61
CA SER A 486 -2.98 11.12 10.33
C SER A 486 -4.25 10.31 10.09
N GLY A 487 -4.95 10.57 8.99
CA GLY A 487 -6.24 9.95 8.69
C GLY A 487 -6.09 8.53 8.17
N TYR A 488 -6.60 7.56 8.92
CA TYR A 488 -6.77 6.16 8.52
C TYR A 488 -7.87 5.50 9.38
N SER A 489 -8.35 4.32 9.01
CA SER A 489 -9.38 3.60 9.76
C SER A 489 -8.78 2.84 10.92
N ASN A 490 -9.55 2.78 12.01
CA ASN A 490 -9.30 1.91 13.16
C ASN A 490 -7.91 2.13 13.79
N SER A 491 -7.49 1.28 14.71
CA SER A 491 -6.12 1.34 15.22
C SER A 491 -5.17 0.54 14.33
N LEU A 492 -4.19 1.20 13.69
CA LEU A 492 -3.14 0.54 12.89
C LEU A 492 -1.80 0.48 13.62
N ARG A 493 -1.55 1.50 14.46
CA ARG A 493 -0.24 1.75 15.06
C ARG A 493 -0.22 1.40 16.55
N GLY A 494 -1.36 1.46 17.23
CA GLY A 494 -1.43 1.40 18.70
C GLY A 494 -0.55 2.48 19.34
N ALA A 495 -0.32 2.41 20.64
CA ALA A 495 0.49 3.40 21.33
C ALA A 495 1.95 3.42 20.86
N ILE A 496 2.58 2.25 20.71
CA ILE A 496 4.02 2.14 20.48
C ILE A 496 4.44 2.69 19.11
N LYS A 497 3.78 2.26 18.03
CA LYS A 497 4.16 2.74 16.69
C LYS A 497 3.76 4.21 16.51
N THR A 498 2.73 4.69 17.22
CA THR A 498 2.32 6.10 17.19
C THR A 498 3.32 6.99 17.92
N ILE A 499 3.79 6.60 19.11
CA ILE A 499 4.85 7.30 19.84
C ILE A 499 6.15 7.36 19.01
N SER A 500 6.52 6.24 18.38
CA SER A 500 7.75 6.19 17.57
C SER A 500 7.64 6.93 16.23
N GLY A 501 6.46 6.95 15.61
CA GLY A 501 6.23 7.56 14.30
C GLY A 501 5.71 9.00 14.35
N GLY A 502 5.46 9.55 15.54
CA GLY A 502 5.00 10.92 15.75
C GLY A 502 3.66 11.27 15.08
N SER A 503 2.86 10.28 14.69
CA SER A 503 1.56 10.50 14.05
C SER A 503 0.59 9.35 14.21
N GLY A 504 -0.71 9.67 14.31
CA GLY A 504 -1.79 8.68 14.36
C GLY A 504 -3.19 9.28 14.29
N ASN A 505 -4.19 8.44 14.00
CA ASN A 505 -5.60 8.83 13.96
C ASN A 505 -6.21 8.91 15.38
N CYS A 506 -7.52 9.12 15.47
CA CYS A 506 -8.24 9.19 16.73
C CYS A 506 -8.08 7.94 17.62
N CYS A 507 -8.18 6.73 17.06
CA CYS A 507 -8.01 5.47 17.80
C CYS A 507 -6.60 5.32 18.37
N ASP A 508 -5.58 5.62 17.56
CA ASP A 508 -4.19 5.44 17.94
C ASP A 508 -3.70 6.55 18.88
N GLN A 509 -4.20 7.77 18.73
CA GLN A 509 -3.98 8.83 19.71
C GLN A 509 -4.65 8.52 21.06
N ALA A 510 -5.88 8.02 21.05
CA ALA A 510 -6.54 7.50 22.25
C ALA A 510 -5.72 6.36 22.87
N SER A 511 -5.16 5.47 22.06
CA SER A 511 -4.28 4.39 22.51
C SER A 511 -3.02 4.91 23.21
N VAL A 512 -2.37 5.94 22.65
CA VAL A 512 -1.22 6.60 23.29
C VAL A 512 -1.63 7.20 24.64
N ALA A 513 -2.70 8.01 24.64
CA ALA A 513 -3.16 8.67 25.86
C ALA A 513 -3.51 7.65 26.96
N ILE A 514 -4.26 6.61 26.63
CA ILE A 514 -4.63 5.53 27.57
C ILE A 514 -3.39 4.79 28.05
N SER A 515 -2.45 4.45 27.16
CA SER A 515 -1.23 3.73 27.54
C SER A 515 -0.39 4.54 28.53
N LEU A 516 -0.25 5.85 28.31
CA LEU A 516 0.49 6.75 29.19
C LEU A 516 -0.24 6.98 30.53
N LEU A 517 -1.56 7.17 30.51
CA LEU A 517 -2.38 7.32 31.71
C LEU A 517 -2.28 6.08 32.61
N ARG A 518 -2.49 4.88 32.03
CA ARG A 518 -2.41 3.61 32.74
C ARG A 518 -1.01 3.37 33.32
N ALA A 519 0.03 3.67 32.54
CA ALA A 519 1.42 3.58 33.02
C ALA A 519 1.72 4.57 34.16
N ALA A 520 1.04 5.72 34.17
CA ALA A 520 1.09 6.70 35.25
C ALA A 520 0.10 6.39 36.39
N GLY A 521 -0.54 5.22 36.42
CA GLY A 521 -1.47 4.79 37.47
C GLY A 521 -2.86 5.43 37.43
N VAL A 522 -3.21 6.16 36.36
CA VAL A 522 -4.54 6.73 36.15
C VAL A 522 -5.40 5.74 35.36
N PRO A 523 -6.54 5.27 35.90
CA PRO A 523 -7.44 4.39 35.17
C PRO A 523 -7.96 5.07 33.91
N ALA A 524 -7.90 4.39 32.77
CA ALA A 524 -8.29 4.96 31.49
C ALA A 524 -8.97 3.94 30.58
N ARG A 525 -9.92 4.41 29.76
CA ARG A 525 -10.69 3.59 28.81
C ARG A 525 -10.89 4.32 27.49
N TYR A 526 -11.29 3.57 26.46
CA TYR A 526 -11.71 4.16 25.20
C TYR A 526 -13.19 4.51 25.25
N ALA A 527 -13.54 5.64 24.66
CA ALA A 527 -14.90 6.01 24.30
C ALA A 527 -15.00 6.12 22.77
N HIS A 528 -16.07 5.60 22.20
CA HIS A 528 -16.27 5.52 20.76
C HIS A 528 -17.72 5.79 20.42
N SER A 529 -17.95 6.67 19.45
CA SER A 529 -19.24 6.82 18.79
C SER A 529 -19.08 6.56 17.30
N THR A 530 -20.05 5.86 16.71
CA THR A 530 -20.10 5.62 15.26
C THR A 530 -20.48 6.86 14.46
N SER A 531 -20.97 7.91 15.14
CA SER A 531 -21.37 9.18 14.53
C SER A 531 -21.07 10.34 15.47
N CYS A 532 -20.14 11.19 15.06
CA CYS A 532 -19.75 12.44 15.69
C CYS A 532 -19.78 13.55 14.64
N ARG A 533 -20.46 14.66 14.93
CA ARG A 533 -20.42 15.87 14.11
C ARG A 533 -19.28 16.76 14.59
N PHE A 534 -18.30 16.98 13.74
CA PHE A 534 -17.19 17.89 14.00
C PHE A 534 -17.61 19.33 13.70
N ALA A 535 -16.90 20.28 14.29
CA ALA A 535 -17.14 21.71 14.07
C ALA A 535 -16.96 22.16 12.61
N SER A 536 -16.29 21.36 11.77
CA SER A 536 -16.22 21.56 10.31
C SER A 536 -17.50 21.15 9.57
N GLY A 537 -18.50 20.60 10.26
CA GLY A 537 -19.70 20.01 9.67
C GLY A 537 -19.56 18.54 9.27
N HIS A 538 -18.33 18.00 9.26
CA HIS A 538 -18.06 16.60 8.92
C HIS A 538 -18.66 15.64 9.96
N VAL A 539 -19.29 14.55 9.51
CA VAL A 539 -19.90 13.54 10.37
C VAL A 539 -19.22 12.18 10.12
N CYS A 540 -18.58 11.63 11.14
CA CYS A 540 -17.91 10.33 11.06
C CYS A 540 -17.79 9.67 12.44
N GLY A 541 -17.37 8.40 12.47
CA GLY A 541 -17.04 7.72 13.72
C GLY A 541 -15.79 8.31 14.37
N HIS A 542 -15.75 8.36 15.69
CA HIS A 542 -14.63 8.93 16.45
C HIS A 542 -14.36 8.18 17.73
N VAL A 543 -13.07 8.05 18.07
CA VAL A 543 -12.60 7.39 19.29
C VAL A 543 -11.72 8.35 20.07
N TRP A 544 -11.96 8.44 21.37
CA TRP A 544 -11.16 9.24 22.28
C TRP A 544 -10.87 8.47 23.56
N ALA A 545 -9.93 8.98 24.37
CA ALA A 545 -9.64 8.44 25.68
C ALA A 545 -10.57 9.04 26.73
N GLU A 546 -10.89 8.29 27.78
CA GLU A 546 -11.42 8.81 29.02
C GLU A 546 -10.52 8.40 30.18
N ALA A 547 -10.34 9.29 31.15
CA ALA A 547 -9.59 9.04 32.37
C ALA A 547 -10.52 9.13 33.59
N TYR A 548 -10.33 8.27 34.58
CA TYR A 548 -11.07 8.32 35.83
C TYR A 548 -10.40 9.35 36.77
N ILE A 549 -11.08 10.47 36.97
CA ILE A 549 -10.57 11.64 37.70
C ILE A 549 -11.65 12.07 38.68
N ASP A 550 -11.28 12.18 39.96
CA ASP A 550 -12.16 12.65 41.04
C ASP A 550 -13.51 11.88 41.09
N GLY A 551 -13.47 10.57 40.92
CA GLY A 551 -14.64 9.69 40.97
C GLY A 551 -15.50 9.69 39.71
N LYS A 552 -15.05 10.30 38.60
CA LYS A 552 -15.82 10.44 37.36
C LYS A 552 -14.97 10.15 36.12
N TRP A 553 -15.59 9.61 35.08
CA TRP A 553 -14.97 9.51 33.77
C TRP A 553 -14.95 10.87 33.08
N GLN A 554 -13.75 11.36 32.76
CA GLN A 554 -13.56 12.61 32.03
C GLN A 554 -12.95 12.34 30.66
N SER A 555 -13.55 12.92 29.63
CA SER A 555 -13.09 12.79 28.24
C SER A 555 -11.75 13.48 28.00
N LEU A 556 -10.92 12.87 27.16
CA LEU A 556 -9.56 13.26 26.84
C LEU A 556 -9.29 13.01 25.35
N ASP A 557 -9.81 13.88 24.49
CA ASP A 557 -9.57 13.79 23.04
C ASP A 557 -8.41 14.69 22.58
N THR A 558 -7.27 14.09 22.30
CA THR A 558 -6.04 14.78 21.87
C THR A 558 -6.02 15.15 20.38
N THR A 559 -7.06 14.87 19.60
CA THR A 559 -7.03 15.10 18.15
C THR A 559 -7.15 16.58 17.75
N SER A 560 -7.60 17.46 18.65
CA SER A 560 -7.81 18.89 18.39
C SER A 560 -7.30 19.77 19.53
N SER A 561 -6.78 20.95 19.21
CA SER A 561 -6.41 21.99 20.19
C SER A 561 -7.62 22.64 20.86
N ARG A 562 -8.83 22.45 20.31
CA ARG A 562 -10.07 22.97 20.88
C ARG A 562 -10.58 22.15 22.07
N ASN A 563 -10.05 20.95 22.26
CA ASN A 563 -10.44 20.08 23.37
C ASN A 563 -9.56 20.34 24.60
N SER A 564 -10.03 19.92 25.77
CA SER A 564 -9.25 19.83 27.00
C SER A 564 -9.75 18.64 27.83
N VAL A 565 -9.07 18.34 28.95
CA VAL A 565 -9.52 17.29 29.87
C VAL A 565 -10.92 17.65 30.40
N GLY A 566 -11.90 16.78 30.17
CA GLY A 566 -13.29 16.97 30.57
C GLY A 566 -14.13 17.83 29.61
N SER A 567 -13.57 18.35 28.51
CA SER A 567 -14.29 19.23 27.57
C SER A 567 -13.98 18.91 26.11
N LEU A 568 -15.02 18.60 25.34
CA LEU A 568 -14.95 18.25 23.92
C LEU A 568 -15.61 19.34 23.08
N ASN A 569 -14.83 20.30 22.57
CA ASN A 569 -15.36 21.44 21.79
C ASN A 569 -15.16 21.29 20.28
N SER A 570 -14.45 20.25 19.83
CA SER A 570 -14.19 20.03 18.40
C SER A 570 -15.24 19.17 17.69
N PHE A 571 -16.04 18.40 18.45
CA PHE A 571 -17.10 17.55 17.94
C PHE A 571 -18.18 17.30 19.00
N ARG A 572 -19.33 16.81 18.55
CA ARG A 572 -20.40 16.29 19.38
C ARG A 572 -20.79 14.90 18.91
N ALA A 573 -20.90 13.93 19.83
CA ALA A 573 -21.46 12.61 19.51
C ALA A 573 -22.96 12.72 19.19
N LEU A 574 -23.35 12.14 18.06
CA LEU A 574 -24.76 12.03 17.62
C LEU A 574 -25.34 10.65 17.93
N ALA A 575 -24.50 9.61 17.94
CA ALA A 575 -24.86 8.25 18.32
C ALA A 575 -24.41 7.92 19.75
N ALA A 576 -24.87 6.78 20.26
CA ALA A 576 -24.50 6.28 21.58
C ALA A 576 -22.98 6.07 21.72
N VAL A 577 -22.43 6.50 22.85
CA VAL A 577 -21.01 6.33 23.18
C VAL A 577 -20.80 4.96 23.81
N ARG A 578 -20.01 4.11 23.16
CA ARG A 578 -19.58 2.80 23.65
C ARG A 578 -18.21 2.90 24.31
N HIS A 579 -18.00 2.12 25.36
CA HIS A 579 -16.77 2.13 26.14
C HIS A 579 -16.03 0.80 26.04
N TYR A 580 -14.70 0.86 25.97
CA TYR A 580 -13.87 -0.34 25.82
C TYR A 580 -12.63 -0.26 26.71
N VAL A 581 -12.24 -1.39 27.29
CA VAL A 581 -10.90 -1.55 27.91
C VAL A 581 -9.83 -1.67 26.82
N ASN A 582 -10.14 -2.39 25.75
CA ASN A 582 -9.34 -2.52 24.54
C ASN A 582 -10.25 -2.39 23.32
N VAL A 583 -9.90 -1.52 22.38
CA VAL A 583 -10.69 -1.35 21.16
C VAL A 583 -10.56 -2.57 20.25
N PRO A 584 -11.67 -3.14 19.75
CA PRO A 584 -11.65 -4.38 18.98
C PRO A 584 -11.35 -4.20 17.49
N PHE A 585 -11.08 -2.96 17.05
CA PHE A 585 -10.94 -2.60 15.63
C PHE A 585 -9.62 -1.90 15.32
#